data_AF-A0A7V7K1Q7-F1
#
_entry.id   AF-A0A7V7K1Q7-F1
#
_cell.length_a   1.000
_cell.length_b   1.000
_cell.length_c   1.000
_cell.angle_alpha   90.00
_cell.angle_beta   90.00
_cell.angle_gamma   90.00
#
_symmetry.space_group_name_H-M   'P 1'
#
loop_
_entity.id
_entity.type
_entity.pdbx_description
1 polymer ?
#
loop_
_entity_poly.entity_id
_entity_poly.type
_entity_poly.pdbx_seq_one_letter_code
_entity_poly.pdbx_strand_id
1 'polypeptide(L)' 'MKVSGSPIDITNVQMVVYHLPDGQKIAIKMDGVEQFLDLGLGRICDTSDIDGTIHFFPRGNA' A
#
# COMPACT_ATOMS: atom_id res chain seq x y z
N MET A 1 5.59 -13.87 -15.90
CA MET A 1 6.23 -12.70 -15.25
C MET A 1 6.09 -12.90 -13.75
N LYS A 2 7.18 -13.13 -13.02
CA LYS A 2 7.12 -13.45 -11.58
C LYS A 2 7.14 -12.12 -10.81
N VAL A 3 5.97 -11.67 -10.34
CA VAL A 3 5.87 -10.52 -9.44
C VAL A 3 6.36 -11.00 -8.08
N SER A 4 7.63 -10.73 -7.78
CA SER A 4 8.25 -11.15 -6.52
C SER A 4 8.15 -9.99 -5.53
N GLY A 5 7.06 -9.94 -4.78
CA GLY A 5 6.95 -9.18 -3.54
C GLY A 5 6.71 -10.17 -2.40
N SER A 6 7.36 -9.98 -1.27
CA SER A 6 6.99 -10.69 -0.06
C SER A 6 5.56 -10.27 0.31
N PRO A 7 4.68 -11.20 0.74
CA PRO A 7 3.39 -10.80 1.30
C PRO A 7 3.63 -9.86 2.49
N ILE A 8 2.83 -8.81 2.57
CA ILE A 8 2.86 -7.84 3.66
C ILE A 8 1.70 -8.17 4.60
N ASP A 9 1.99 -8.26 5.89
CA ASP A 9 0.97 -8.43 6.91
C ASP A 9 0.20 -7.12 7.07
N ILE A 10 -1.12 -7.16 6.79
CA ILE A 10 -2.00 -5.99 6.87
C ILE A 10 -2.84 -5.98 8.15
N THR A 11 -2.61 -6.91 9.09
CA THR A 11 -3.44 -7.07 10.30
C THR A 11 -3.51 -5.80 11.15
N ASN A 12 -2.42 -5.03 11.21
CA ASN A 12 -2.35 -3.78 11.98
C ASN A 12 -2.48 -2.51 11.11
N VAL A 13 -2.76 -2.67 9.82
CA VAL A 13 -2.85 -1.56 8.88
C VAL A 13 -4.24 -0.94 8.99
N GLN A 14 -4.30 0.33 9.36
CA GLN A 14 -5.53 1.12 9.41
C GLN A 14 -5.82 1.77 8.05
N MET A 15 -4.77 2.09 7.29
CA MET A 15 -4.88 2.82 6.02
C MET A 15 -3.83 2.39 5.00
N VAL A 16 -4.22 2.33 3.73
CA VAL A 16 -3.27 2.35 2.60
C VAL A 16 -3.38 3.68 1.88
N VAL A 17 -2.24 4.33 1.68
CA VAL A 17 -2.12 5.56 0.89
C VAL A 17 -1.40 5.26 -0.41
N TYR A 18 -2.14 5.43 -1.50
CA TYR A 18 -1.67 5.29 -2.87
C TYR A 18 -1.18 6.65 -3.38
N HIS A 19 0.11 6.79 -3.68
CA HIS A 19 0.69 8.01 -4.24
C HIS A 19 0.67 7.93 -5.76
N LEU A 20 -0.17 8.71 -6.42
CA LEU A 20 -0.31 8.73 -7.88
C LEU A 20 0.84 9.51 -8.55
N PRO A 21 1.17 9.22 -9.82
CA PRO A 21 2.26 9.88 -10.56
C PRO A 21 2.14 11.40 -10.70
N ASP A 22 0.93 11.93 -10.61
CA ASP A 22 0.65 13.36 -10.70
C ASP A 22 0.72 14.08 -9.33
N GLY A 23 1.18 13.38 -8.28
CA GLY A 23 1.27 13.88 -6.92
C GLY A 23 -0.03 13.79 -6.12
N GLN A 24 -1.13 13.31 -6.72
CA GLN A 24 -2.36 13.03 -5.98
C GLN A 24 -2.20 11.82 -5.06
N LYS A 25 -3.06 11.73 -4.05
CA LYS A 25 -3.06 10.63 -3.08
C LYS A 25 -4.46 10.06 -2.91
N ILE A 26 -4.56 8.73 -2.95
CA ILE A 26 -5.79 8.00 -2.64
C ILE A 26 -5.59 7.29 -1.31
N ALA A 27 -6.43 7.59 -0.32
CA ALA A 27 -6.40 6.93 0.99
C ALA A 27 -7.55 5.93 1.10
N ILE A 28 -7.22 4.67 1.37
CA ILE A 28 -8.15 3.58 1.57
C ILE A 28 -8.08 3.19 3.05
N LYS A 29 -9.20 3.34 3.76
CA LYS A 29 -9.32 2.81 5.12
C LYS A 29 -9.52 1.30 5.05
N MET A 30 -8.88 0.58 5.97
CA MET A 30 -8.98 -0.89 6.03
C MET A 30 -10.17 -1.41 6.83
N ASP A 31 -11.03 -0.52 7.34
CA ASP A 31 -12.25 -0.91 8.05
C ASP A 31 -13.13 -1.81 7.15
N GLY A 32 -13.23 -3.09 7.51
CA GLY A 32 -14.01 -4.11 6.77
C GLY A 32 -13.30 -4.72 5.54
N VAL A 33 -12.02 -4.41 5.30
CA VAL A 33 -11.21 -5.03 4.24
C VAL A 33 -10.56 -6.29 4.81
N GLU A 34 -11.26 -7.41 4.76
CA GLU A 34 -10.83 -8.59 5.53
C GLU A 34 -9.76 -9.46 4.89
N GLN A 35 -9.44 -9.33 3.59
CA GLN A 35 -8.79 -10.47 2.91
C GLN A 35 -7.53 -10.12 2.14
N PHE A 36 -7.55 -9.37 1.03
CA PHE A 36 -6.32 -9.11 0.28
C PHE A 36 -6.44 -7.82 -0.53
N LEU A 37 -5.37 -7.03 -0.60
CA LEU A 37 -5.29 -5.86 -1.47
C LEU A 37 -4.13 -6.05 -2.46
N ASP A 38 -4.45 -6.22 -3.74
CA ASP A 38 -3.45 -6.24 -4.80
C ASP A 38 -3.16 -4.80 -5.25
N LEU A 39 -1.98 -4.32 -4.88
CA LEU A 39 -1.51 -2.96 -5.20
C LEU A 39 -0.75 -2.92 -6.53
N GLY A 40 -0.52 -4.04 -7.23
CA GLY A 40 0.27 -4.06 -8.47
C GLY A 40 1.77 -3.79 -8.28
N LEU A 41 2.46 -3.37 -9.34
CA LEU A 41 3.91 -3.16 -9.34
C LEU A 41 4.28 -1.76 -8.82
N GLY A 42 5.10 -1.69 -7.78
CA GLY A 42 5.54 -0.43 -7.19
C GLY A 42 6.54 -0.60 -6.05
N ARG A 43 6.80 0.49 -5.34
CA ARG A 43 7.51 0.49 -4.05
C ARG A 43 6.50 0.62 -2.92
N ILE A 44 6.76 -0.09 -1.83
CA ILE A 44 5.97 0.01 -0.61
C ILE A 44 6.87 0.59 0.49
N CYS A 45 6.37 1.59 1.19
CA CYS A 45 6.92 2.05 2.45
C CYS A 45 5.90 1.70 3.54
N ASP A 46 6.27 0.77 4.41
CA ASP A 46 5.44 0.33 5.51
C ASP A 46 5.76 1.18 6.74
N THR A 47 4.78 1.95 7.21
CA THR A 47 4.83 2.71 8.46
C THR A 47 3.73 2.27 9.41
N SER A 48 3.17 1.06 9.20
CA SER A 48 2.02 0.57 9.96
C SER A 48 2.28 0.48 11.45
N ASP A 49 3.50 0.13 11.86
CA ASP A 49 3.90 0.11 13.27
C ASP A 49 4.03 1.50 13.92
N ILE A 50 4.08 2.58 13.12
CA ILE A 50 4.24 3.96 13.59
C ILE A 50 2.90 4.70 13.58
N ASP A 51 2.21 4.68 12.44
CA ASP A 51 0.99 5.46 12.21
C ASP A 51 -0.17 4.66 11.61
N GLY A 52 -0.03 3.33 11.55
CA GLY A 52 -1.05 2.44 10.98
C GLY A 52 -1.17 2.53 9.45
N THR A 53 -0.21 3.14 8.76
CA THR A 53 -0.30 3.40 7.31
C THR A 53 0.69 2.58 6.49
N ILE A 54 0.24 2.08 5.34
CA ILE A 54 1.11 1.62 4.26
C ILE A 54 1.07 2.63 3.13
N HIS A 55 2.23 3.07 2.66
CA HIS A 55 2.36 3.91 1.49
C HIS A 55 2.75 3.09 0.27
N PHE A 56 1.95 3.16 -0.79
CA PHE A 56 2.23 2.54 -2.08
C PHE A 56 2.60 3.59 -3.13
N PHE A 57 3.70 3.36 -3.82
CA PHE A 57 4.22 4.18 -4.92
C PHE A 57 4.23 3.33 -6.19
N PRO A 58 3.27 3.51 -7.13
CA PRO A 58 3.21 2.77 -8.38
C PRO A 58 4.52 2.91 -9.18
N ARG A 59 4.91 1.86 -9.90
CA ARG A 59 6.08 1.91 -10.78
C ARG A 59 5.91 3.01 -11.84
N GLY A 60 6.97 3.79 -12.05
CA GLY A 60 6.93 5.01 -12.87
C GLY A 60 6.67 6.27 -12.04
N ASN A 61 6.40 6.11 -10.74
CA ASN A 61 6.41 7.18 -9.77
C ASN A 61 7.74 7.15 -8.99
N ALA A 62 8.64 8.07 -9.34
CA ALA A 62 9.92 8.34 -8.68
C ALA A 62 10.39 9.76 -9.05
#